data_AF-A0A7V6XLX1-F1
#
_entry.id   AF-A0A7V6XLX1-F1
#
_cell.length_a   1.000
_cell.length_b   1.000
_cell.length_c   1.000
_cell.angle_alpha   90.00
_cell.angle_beta   90.00
_cell.angle_gamma   90.00
#
_symmetry.space_group_name_H-M   'P 1'
#
loop_
_entity.id
_entity.type
_entity.pdbx_description
1 polymer ?
#
loop_
_entity_poly.entity_id
_entity_poly.type
_entity_poly.pdbx_seq_one_letter_code
_entity_poly.pdbx_strand_id
1 'polypeptide(L)'
;LQMGMTTFDSALGGLGGCPYAPGASGNVATDDLIYMLDGMGIETGVKLERLLPAAASISEKLGKSLPSHNLQAYLSHCESTIKEL
;
A
#
# COMPACT_ATOMS: atom_id res chain seq x y z
N LEU A 1 -10.25 -13.47 -7.30
CA LEU A 1 -9.33 -14.57 -7.66
C LEU A 1 -10.07 -15.88 -7.95
N GLN A 2 -10.80 -16.46 -6.99
CA GLN A 2 -11.48 -17.76 -7.16
C GLN A 2 -12.45 -17.85 -8.35
N MET A 3 -13.08 -16.73 -8.71
CA MET A 3 -13.98 -16.63 -9.88
C MET A 3 -13.27 -16.40 -11.22
N GLY A 4 -11.93 -16.53 -11.27
CA GLY A 4 -11.14 -16.36 -12.49
C GLY A 4 -10.84 -14.92 -12.90
N MET A 5 -11.20 -13.92 -12.08
CA MET A 5 -10.83 -12.52 -12.33
C MET A 5 -9.33 -12.29 -12.14
N THR A 6 -8.68 -11.64 -13.10
CA THR A 6 -7.23 -11.41 -13.15
C THR A 6 -6.84 -9.92 -13.19
N THR A 7 -7.80 -9.01 -13.31
CA THR A 7 -7.55 -7.56 -13.35
C THR A 7 -8.27 -6.91 -12.17
N PHE A 8 -7.55 -6.06 -11.42
CA PHE A 8 -8.03 -5.40 -10.22
C PHE A 8 -7.55 -3.97 -10.17
N ASP A 9 -8.48 -3.04 -9.91
CA ASP A 9 -8.15 -1.65 -9.65
C ASP A 9 -7.84 -1.45 -8.16
N SER A 10 -6.84 -0.62 -7.88
CA SER A 10 -6.37 -0.31 -6.53
C SER A 10 -5.78 1.10 -6.47
N ALA A 11 -5.45 1.59 -5.28
CA ALA A 11 -4.80 2.89 -5.10
C ALA A 11 -3.50 2.76 -4.28
N LEU A 12 -2.46 3.49 -4.68
CA LEU A 12 -1.16 3.51 -4.00
C LEU A 12 -1.31 3.86 -2.50
N GLY A 13 -0.83 3.00 -1.60
CA GLY A 13 -0.98 3.20 -0.15
C GLY A 13 -2.43 3.17 0.36
N GLY A 14 -3.42 2.93 -0.51
CA GLY A 14 -4.84 3.12 -0.22
C GLY A 14 -5.29 4.57 -0.33
N LEU A 15 -4.69 5.34 -1.25
CA LEU A 15 -4.98 6.75 -1.46
C LEU A 15 -6.48 7.02 -1.71
N GLY A 16 -6.98 8.08 -1.06
CA GLY A 16 -8.36 8.50 -1.16
C GLY A 16 -9.21 7.95 -0.01
N GLY A 17 -10.46 8.39 0.04
CA GLY A 17 -11.44 7.96 1.04
C GLY A 17 -12.82 7.82 0.40
N CYS A 18 -13.78 7.28 1.15
CA CYS A 18 -15.14 7.17 0.68
C CYS A 18 -15.88 8.51 0.83
N PRO A 19 -16.44 9.11 -0.25
CA PRO A 19 -17.20 10.35 -0.13
C PRO A 19 -18.50 10.18 0.67
N TYR A 20 -19.01 8.95 0.77
CA TYR A 20 -20.22 8.61 1.51
C TYR A 20 -19.96 8.21 2.97
N ALA A 21 -18.70 7.95 3.34
CA ALA A 21 -18.30 7.56 4.69
C ALA A 21 -17.01 8.30 5.09
N PRO A 22 -17.13 9.55 5.60
CA PRO A 22 -15.97 10.34 5.99
C PRO A 22 -15.08 9.63 7.00
N GLY A 23 -13.78 9.55 6.70
CA GLY A 23 -12.78 8.88 7.55
C GLY A 23 -12.63 7.38 7.29
N ALA A 24 -13.52 6.75 6.51
CA ALA A 24 -13.33 5.38 6.06
C ALA A 24 -12.34 5.30 4.88
N SER A 25 -11.69 4.15 4.74
CA SER A 25 -10.86 3.84 3.59
C SER A 25 -11.69 3.84 2.29
N GLY A 26 -11.02 4.20 1.19
CA GLY A 26 -11.59 4.15 -0.16
C GLY A 26 -11.21 2.86 -0.87
N ASN A 27 -10.33 2.98 -1.87
CA ASN A 27 -9.84 1.84 -2.64
C ASN A 27 -8.91 0.94 -1.80
N VAL A 28 -8.81 -0.33 -2.20
CA VAL A 28 -7.80 -1.24 -1.68
C VAL A 28 -6.40 -0.68 -1.94
N ALA A 29 -5.50 -0.81 -0.96
CA ALA A 29 -4.12 -0.40 -1.12
C ALA A 29 -3.38 -1.31 -2.11
N THR A 30 -2.74 -0.73 -3.12
CA THR A 30 -2.00 -1.49 -4.14
C THR A 30 -0.90 -2.33 -3.50
N ASP A 31 -0.13 -1.77 -2.59
CA ASP A 31 0.96 -2.44 -1.87
C ASP A 31 0.47 -3.60 -0.99
N ASP A 32 -0.69 -3.48 -0.34
CA ASP A 32 -1.30 -4.61 0.38
C ASP A 32 -1.79 -5.71 -0.58
N LEU A 33 -2.36 -5.32 -1.73
CA LEU A 33 -2.80 -6.25 -2.75
C LEU A 33 -1.61 -7.02 -3.37
N ILE A 34 -0.53 -6.32 -3.72
CA ILE A 34 0.67 -6.95 -4.28
C ILE A 34 1.31 -7.89 -3.25
N TYR A 35 1.44 -7.45 -1.99
CA TYR A 35 1.96 -8.32 -0.92
C TYR A 35 1.18 -9.62 -0.78
N MET A 36 -0.16 -9.54 -0.79
CA MET A 36 -1.01 -10.72 -0.75
C MET A 36 -0.80 -11.63 -1.97
N LEU A 37 -0.78 -11.06 -3.18
CA LEU A 37 -0.62 -11.82 -4.42
C LEU A 37 0.75 -12.50 -4.50
N ASP A 38 1.81 -11.80 -4.11
CA ASP A 38 3.17 -12.36 -4.02
C ASP A 38 3.22 -13.52 -3.03
N GLY A 39 2.62 -13.37 -1.84
CA GLY A 39 2.51 -14.45 -0.85
C GLY A 39 1.69 -15.66 -1.32
N MET A 40 0.84 -15.46 -2.31
CA MET A 40 0.08 -16.53 -2.99
C MET A 40 0.83 -17.12 -4.20
N GLY A 41 2.02 -16.61 -4.54
CA GLY A 41 2.79 -17.01 -5.71
C GLY A 41 2.19 -16.54 -7.04
N ILE A 42 1.36 -15.50 -7.04
CA ILE A 42 0.74 -14.92 -8.22
C ILE A 42 1.59 -13.75 -8.71
N GLU A 43 2.17 -13.89 -9.90
CA GLU A 43 3.01 -12.85 -10.48
C GLU A 43 2.18 -11.66 -10.98
N THR A 44 2.59 -10.45 -10.59
CA THR A 44 1.95 -9.18 -10.97
C THR A 44 2.85 -8.31 -11.84
N GLY A 45 4.15 -8.59 -11.87
CA GLY A 45 5.18 -7.72 -12.49
C GLY A 45 5.48 -6.44 -11.70
N VAL A 46 4.85 -6.23 -10.54
CA VAL A 46 5.07 -5.06 -9.68
C VAL A 46 6.07 -5.41 -8.58
N LYS A 47 6.95 -4.46 -8.27
CA LYS A 47 8.03 -4.60 -7.29
C LYS A 47 7.73 -3.79 -6.03
N LEU A 48 7.42 -4.46 -4.92
CA LEU A 48 7.12 -3.81 -3.64
C LEU A 48 8.24 -2.89 -3.17
N GLU A 49 9.50 -3.28 -3.41
CA GLU A 49 10.68 -2.49 -3.04
C GLU A 49 10.74 -1.13 -3.74
N ARG A 50 10.03 -0.97 -4.87
CA ARG A 50 9.89 0.32 -5.58
C ARG A 50 8.59 1.04 -5.23
N LEU A 51 7.55 0.28 -4.89
CA LEU A 51 6.21 0.81 -4.63
C LEU A 51 6.12 1.50 -3.26
N LEU A 52 6.70 0.91 -2.22
CA LEU A 52 6.66 1.43 -0.85
C LEU A 52 7.32 2.81 -0.69
N PRO A 53 8.52 3.07 -1.27
CA PRO A 53 9.08 4.43 -1.26
C PRO A 53 8.20 5.47 -1.97
N ALA A 54 7.52 5.08 -3.05
CA ALA A 54 6.60 5.97 -3.75
C ALA A 54 5.37 6.29 -2.89
N ALA A 55 4.80 5.28 -2.21
CA ALA A 55 3.69 5.43 -1.27
C ALA A 55 4.07 6.32 -0.07
N ALA A 56 5.28 6.15 0.47
CA ALA A 56 5.81 7.00 1.54
C ALA A 56 5.94 8.47 1.10
N SER A 57 6.50 8.71 -0.09
CA SER A 57 6.67 10.07 -0.63
C SER A 57 5.33 10.79 -0.84
N ILE A 58 4.28 10.09 -1.30
CA ILE A 58 2.96 10.72 -1.45
C ILE A 58 2.28 10.96 -0.10
N SER A 59 2.44 10.06 0.87
CA SER A 59 1.93 10.23 2.24
C SER A 59 2.53 11.47 2.90
N GLU A 60 3.84 11.67 2.76
CA GLU A 60 4.56 12.85 3.24
C GLU A 60 4.03 14.14 2.58
N LYS A 61 3.93 14.16 1.25
CA LYS A 61 3.45 15.34 0.50
C LYS A 61 2.02 15.74 0.84
N LEU A 62 1.17 14.77 1.20
CA LEU A 62 -0.20 15.03 1.62
C LEU A 62 -0.31 15.43 3.10
N GLY A 63 0.76 15.26 3.88
CA GLY A 63 0.74 15.44 5.33
C GLY A 63 -0.24 14.51 6.04
N LYS A 64 -0.49 13.32 5.47
CA LYS A 64 -1.49 12.35 5.95
C LYS A 64 -0.94 10.94 5.88
N SER A 65 -1.14 10.18 6.96
CA SER A 65 -0.88 8.74 6.94
C SER A 65 -1.87 8.05 6.01
N LEU A 66 -1.36 7.14 5.17
CA LEU A 66 -2.18 6.32 4.27
C LEU A 66 -2.51 4.97 4.93
N PRO A 67 -3.66 4.36 4.61
CA PRO A 67 -4.18 3.22 5.35
C PRO A 67 -3.50 1.87 5.07
N SER A 68 -2.58 1.77 4.10
CA SER A 68 -1.89 0.51 3.83
C SER A 68 -1.11 -0.01 5.04
N HIS A 69 -1.27 -1.30 5.33
CA HIS A 69 -0.54 -1.98 6.40
C HIS A 69 0.93 -2.20 6.03
N ASN A 70 1.22 -2.58 4.78
CA ASN A 70 2.59 -2.76 4.32
C ASN A 70 3.37 -1.45 4.31
N LEU A 71 2.73 -0.33 3.98
CA LEU A 71 3.34 0.99 4.14
C LEU A 71 3.68 1.29 5.60
N GLN A 72 2.76 1.05 6.55
CA GLN A 72 3.06 1.28 7.97
C GLN A 72 4.22 0.41 8.46
N ALA A 73 4.27 -0.86 8.04
CA ALA A 73 5.37 -1.76 8.36
C ALA A 73 6.71 -1.28 7.79
N TYR A 74 6.71 -0.83 6.52
CA TYR A 74 7.87 -0.25 5.86
C TYR A 74 8.40 1.00 6.59
N LEU A 75 7.52 1.96 6.91
CA LEU A 75 7.89 3.18 7.61
C LEU A 75 8.46 2.87 9.01
N SER A 76 7.82 1.95 9.74
CA SER A 76 8.30 1.52 11.06
C SER A 76 9.71 0.93 10.97
N HIS A 77 9.98 0.13 9.95
CA HIS A 77 11.31 -0.45 9.73
C HIS A 77 12.36 0.63 9.41
N CYS A 78 12.04 1.58 8.53
CA CYS A 78 12.94 2.68 8.20
C CYS A 78 13.25 3.58 9.41
N GLU A 79 12.27 3.86 10.27
CA GLU A 79 12.48 4.64 11.49
C GLU A 79 13.39 3.92 12.49
N SER A 80 13.24 2.60 12.64
CA SER A 80 14.13 1.78 13.47
C SER A 80 15.57 1.81 12.98
N THR A 81 15.79 1.72 11.66
CA THR A 81 17.14 1.79 11.09
C THR A 81 17.83 3.14 11.34
N ILE A 82 17.09 4.25 11.36
CA ILE A 82 17.64 5.58 11.63
C ILE A 82 18.00 5.75 13.12
N LYS A 83 17.26 5.14 14.04
CA LYS A 83 17.53 5.23 15.48
C LYS A 83 18.74 4.40 15.94
N GLU A 84 19.19 3.45 15.13
CA GLU A 84 20.35 2.60 15.41
C GLU A 84 21.68 3.17 14.85
N LEU A 85 21.62 4.31 14.15
CA LEU A 85 22.77 5.07 13.63
C LEU A 85 23.04 6.32 14.49
#